data_AF-A0A968S962-F1
#
_entry.id   AF-A0A968S962-F1
#
_cell.length_a   1.000
_cell.length_b   1.000
_cell.length_c   1.000
_cell.angle_alpha   90.00
_cell.angle_beta   90.00
_cell.angle_gamma   90.00
#
_symmetry.space_group_name_H-M   'P 1'
#
loop_
_entity.id
_entity.type
_entity.pdbx_description
1 polymer ?
#
loop_
_entity_poly.entity_id
_entity_poly.type
_entity_poly.pdbx_seq_one_letter_code
_entity_poly.pdbx_strand_id
1 'polypeptide(L)'
;MTIITPEFIQGVIRSGALAKARQRTQNGTAQPQNKARWYKFSTWTLICEEILDTEQPDDWYDDIIAELDRRGFSAEQVDKMRYFAWQTAGWLNYDRMVWDWCNLDETDMKTALAWQLRDGLINQQQYEEGLFSIEHYTL
;
A
#
# COMPACT_ATOMS: atom_id res chain seq x y z
N MET A 1 7.23 20.17 6.14
CA MET A 1 5.81 20.06 5.77
C MET A 1 5.53 18.57 5.64
N THR A 2 4.57 18.05 6.41
CA THR A 2 4.20 16.63 6.35
C THR A 2 3.06 16.52 5.34
N ILE A 3 3.30 15.86 4.22
CA ILE A 3 2.32 15.61 3.15
C ILE A 3 1.39 14.48 3.58
N ILE A 4 1.95 13.44 4.20
CA ILE A 4 1.20 12.25 4.59
C ILE A 4 0.56 12.45 5.97
N THR A 5 -0.67 12.95 5.97
CA THR A 5 -1.51 13.08 7.19
C THR A 5 -2.60 12.01 7.24
N PRO A 6 -3.19 11.70 8.41
CA PRO A 6 -4.33 10.78 8.49
C PRO A 6 -5.48 11.13 7.53
N GLU A 7 -5.80 12.41 7.39
CA GLU A 7 -6.88 12.90 6.50
C GLU A 7 -6.55 12.64 5.03
N PHE A 8 -5.28 12.84 4.64
CA PHE A 8 -4.80 12.51 3.29
C PHE A 8 -4.99 11.01 3.02
N ILE A 9 -4.52 10.15 3.93
CA ILE A 9 -4.63 8.70 3.77
C ILE A 9 -6.10 8.28 3.69
N GLN A 10 -6.98 8.82 4.55
CA GLN A 10 -8.42 8.57 4.47
C GLN A 10 -9.05 9.05 3.15
N GLY A 11 -8.50 10.10 2.53
CA GLY A 11 -8.82 10.48 1.16
C GLY A 11 -8.47 9.36 0.18
N VAL A 12 -7.22 8.90 0.20
CA VAL A 12 -6.73 7.84 -0.69
C VAL A 12 -7.49 6.52 -0.49
N ILE A 13 -7.79 6.13 0.75
CA ILE A 13 -8.56 4.91 1.03
C ILE A 13 -9.96 4.97 0.40
N ARG A 14 -10.59 6.15 0.38
CA ARG A 14 -11.95 6.34 -0.18
C ARG A 14 -11.98 6.48 -1.69
N SER A 15 -11.00 7.15 -2.29
CA SER A 15 -11.06 7.55 -3.71
C SER A 15 -9.78 7.32 -4.51
N GLY A 16 -8.76 6.70 -3.92
CA GLY A 16 -7.53 6.30 -4.61
C GLY A 16 -7.74 5.21 -5.66
N ALA A 17 -6.67 4.87 -6.38
CA ALA A 17 -6.72 3.95 -7.51
C ALA A 17 -7.28 2.57 -7.13
N LEU A 18 -6.77 1.97 -6.03
CA LEU A 18 -7.26 0.69 -5.53
C LEU A 18 -8.70 0.77 -5.00
N ALA A 19 -9.11 1.92 -4.45
CA ALA A 19 -10.49 2.13 -4.02
C ALA A 19 -11.46 2.12 -5.22
N LYS A 20 -11.08 2.79 -6.31
CA LYS A 20 -11.83 2.81 -7.57
C LYS A 20 -11.88 1.43 -8.23
N ALA A 21 -10.75 0.72 -8.28
CA ALA A 21 -10.70 -0.66 -8.79
C ALA A 21 -11.64 -1.58 -8.01
N ARG A 22 -11.62 -1.51 -6.68
CA ARG A 22 -12.56 -2.27 -5.85
C ARG A 22 -14.03 -1.95 -6.16
N GLN A 23 -14.38 -0.67 -6.34
CA GLN A 23 -15.74 -0.28 -6.73
C GLN A 23 -16.14 -0.89 -8.07
N ARG A 24 -15.24 -0.91 -9.06
CA ARG A 24 -15.49 -1.57 -10.35
C ARG A 24 -15.71 -3.07 -10.18
N THR A 25 -14.92 -3.74 -9.34
CA THR A 25 -15.09 -5.17 -9.03
C THR A 25 -16.46 -5.44 -8.42
N GLN A 26 -16.86 -4.64 -7.42
CA GLN A 26 -18.17 -4.78 -6.76
C GLN A 26 -19.35 -4.52 -7.71
N ASN A 27 -19.18 -3.62 -8.67
CA ASN A 27 -20.19 -3.31 -9.68
C ASN A 27 -20.18 -4.26 -10.88
N GLY A 28 -19.25 -5.23 -10.92
CA GLY A 28 -19.09 -6.15 -12.05
C GLY A 28 -18.56 -5.49 -13.33
N THR A 29 -17.95 -4.31 -13.22
CA THR A 29 -17.40 -3.55 -14.36
C THR A 29 -15.88 -3.63 -14.48
N ALA A 30 -15.20 -4.25 -13.51
CA ALA A 30 -13.75 -4.47 -13.57
C ALA A 30 -13.35 -5.32 -14.79
N GLN A 31 -12.19 -5.03 -15.37
CA GLN A 31 -11.68 -5.70 -16.57
C GLN A 31 -10.25 -6.23 -16.36
N PRO A 32 -10.01 -7.11 -15.37
CA PRO A 32 -8.67 -7.65 -15.13
C PRO A 32 -8.15 -8.42 -16.35
N GLN A 33 -6.90 -8.18 -16.73
CA GLN A 33 -6.18 -8.76 -17.87
C GLN A 33 -4.98 -9.64 -17.43
N ASN A 34 -4.56 -9.55 -16.16
CA ASN A 34 -3.37 -10.18 -15.57
C ASN A 34 -2.08 -9.94 -16.37
N LYS A 35 -1.81 -8.68 -16.72
CA LYS A 35 -0.67 -8.33 -17.61
C LYS A 35 0.70 -8.54 -16.94
N ALA A 36 0.81 -8.22 -15.65
CA ALA A 36 2.10 -8.19 -14.95
C ALA A 36 2.48 -9.51 -14.25
N ARG A 37 1.64 -10.56 -14.31
CA ARG A 37 1.85 -11.81 -13.56
C ARG A 37 1.92 -11.59 -12.04
N TRP A 38 0.90 -10.94 -11.51
CA TRP A 38 0.82 -10.46 -10.11
C TRP A 38 1.02 -11.53 -9.04
N TYR A 39 0.76 -12.79 -9.35
CA TYR A 39 1.06 -13.94 -8.47
C TYR A 39 2.53 -14.07 -8.07
N LYS A 40 3.45 -13.39 -8.77
CA LYS A 40 4.88 -13.37 -8.44
C LYS A 40 5.29 -12.27 -7.46
N PHE A 41 4.42 -11.28 -7.25
CA PHE A 41 4.70 -10.11 -6.43
C PHE A 41 4.25 -10.39 -5.00
N SER A 42 4.97 -9.84 -4.01
CA SER A 42 4.53 -9.92 -2.61
C SER A 42 3.22 -9.15 -2.43
N THR A 43 2.47 -9.48 -1.39
CA THR A 43 1.21 -8.77 -1.11
C THR A 43 1.47 -7.29 -0.86
N TRP A 44 2.58 -6.93 -0.21
CA TRP A 44 2.88 -5.52 0.05
C TRP A 44 3.30 -4.76 -1.19
N THR A 45 4.05 -5.39 -2.12
CA THR A 45 4.31 -4.73 -3.42
C THR A 45 3.00 -4.38 -4.11
N LEU A 46 2.03 -5.31 -4.15
CA LEU A 46 0.71 -5.04 -4.73
C LEU A 46 -0.01 -3.85 -4.07
N ILE A 47 0.02 -3.78 -2.74
CA ILE A 47 -0.61 -2.68 -1.99
C ILE A 47 0.10 -1.35 -2.27
N CYS A 48 1.42 -1.36 -2.34
CA CYS A 48 2.24 -0.17 -2.54
C CYS A 48 2.20 0.39 -3.98
N GLU A 49 1.66 -0.35 -4.95
CA GLU A 49 1.49 0.14 -6.33
C GLU A 49 0.69 1.46 -6.41
N GLU A 50 -0.21 1.73 -5.47
CA GLU A 50 -0.94 3.01 -5.46
C GLU A 50 -0.12 4.21 -4.95
N ILE A 51 1.05 3.96 -4.35
CA ILE A 51 1.98 4.96 -3.82
C ILE A 51 2.96 5.42 -4.91
N LEU A 52 3.12 4.64 -5.98
CA LEU A 52 3.92 5.03 -7.12
C LEU A 52 3.32 6.29 -7.77
N ASP A 53 4.17 7.25 -8.09
CA ASP A 53 3.79 8.48 -8.82
C ASP A 53 3.58 8.23 -10.33
N THR A 54 3.21 7.01 -10.69
CA THR A 54 2.99 6.59 -12.08
C THR A 54 1.50 6.36 -12.31
N GLU A 55 0.93 7.08 -13.28
CA GLU A 55 -0.44 6.83 -13.73
C GLU A 55 -0.49 5.51 -14.50
N GLN A 56 -1.08 4.49 -13.87
CA GLN A 56 -1.39 3.22 -14.52
C GLN A 56 -2.85 3.21 -15.01
N PRO A 57 -3.18 2.46 -16.07
CA PRO A 57 -4.55 2.33 -16.54
C PRO A 57 -5.43 1.59 -15.52
N ASP A 58 -6.74 1.78 -15.61
CA ASP A 58 -7.71 1.21 -14.64
C ASP A 58 -7.60 -0.32 -14.51
N ASP A 59 -7.32 -1.03 -15.61
CA ASP A 59 -7.20 -2.49 -15.63
C ASP A 59 -5.97 -3.01 -14.87
N TRP A 60 -4.94 -2.17 -14.68
CA TRP A 60 -3.78 -2.47 -13.83
C TRP A 60 -4.20 -2.67 -12.38
N TYR A 61 -5.00 -1.74 -11.84
CA TYR A 61 -5.47 -1.80 -10.46
C TYR A 61 -6.60 -2.83 -10.30
N ASP A 62 -7.39 -3.09 -11.34
CA ASP A 62 -8.36 -4.18 -11.34
C ASP A 62 -7.66 -5.54 -11.18
N ASP A 63 -6.52 -5.74 -11.86
CA ASP A 63 -5.72 -6.95 -11.70
C ASP A 63 -5.21 -7.13 -10.27
N ILE A 64 -4.73 -6.05 -9.65
CA ILE A 64 -4.23 -6.07 -8.27
C ILE A 64 -5.35 -6.46 -7.30
N ILE A 65 -6.53 -5.85 -7.42
CA ILE A 65 -7.67 -6.19 -6.55
C ILE A 65 -8.10 -7.64 -6.76
N ALA A 66 -8.14 -8.12 -8.02
CA ALA A 66 -8.47 -9.52 -8.31
C ALA A 66 -7.44 -10.49 -7.71
N GLU A 67 -6.15 -10.14 -7.73
CA GLU A 67 -5.10 -10.95 -7.13
C GLU A 67 -5.17 -10.94 -5.60
N LEU A 68 -5.45 -9.80 -4.96
CA LEU A 68 -5.64 -9.70 -3.51
C LEU A 68 -6.85 -10.52 -3.03
N ASP A 69 -7.96 -10.48 -3.79
CA ASP A 69 -9.15 -11.31 -3.55
C ASP A 69 -8.83 -12.81 -3.70
N ARG A 70 -8.09 -13.19 -4.76
CA ARG A 70 -7.62 -14.56 -4.97
C ARG A 70 -6.75 -15.08 -3.82
N ARG A 71 -5.98 -14.20 -3.16
CA ARG A 71 -5.17 -14.51 -1.97
C ARG A 71 -6.01 -14.59 -0.69
N GLY A 72 -7.29 -14.27 -0.74
CA GLY A 72 -8.22 -14.37 0.38
C GLY A 72 -8.27 -13.14 1.30
N PHE A 73 -7.75 -11.99 0.84
CA PHE A 73 -7.84 -10.76 1.63
C PHE A 73 -9.23 -10.12 1.50
N SER A 74 -9.84 -9.81 2.64
CA SER A 74 -11.07 -9.04 2.65
C SER A 74 -10.82 -7.57 2.29
N ALA A 75 -11.85 -6.87 1.83
CA ALA A 75 -11.78 -5.45 1.55
C ALA A 75 -11.33 -4.61 2.76
N GLU A 76 -11.71 -5.01 3.97
CA GLU A 76 -11.31 -4.35 5.21
C GLU A 76 -9.81 -4.56 5.50
N GLN A 77 -9.30 -5.79 5.28
CA GLN A 77 -7.87 -6.06 5.41
C GLN A 77 -7.07 -5.25 4.40
N VAL A 78 -7.51 -5.21 3.14
CA VAL A 78 -6.85 -4.41 2.10
C VAL A 78 -6.81 -2.93 2.49
N ASP A 79 -7.91 -2.35 3.00
CA ASP A 79 -7.89 -0.93 3.43
C ASP A 79 -6.96 -0.68 4.62
N LYS A 80 -6.89 -1.61 5.59
CA LYS A 80 -5.94 -1.52 6.71
C LYS A 80 -4.49 -1.58 6.21
N MET A 81 -4.21 -2.49 5.28
CA MET A 81 -2.89 -2.61 4.67
C MET A 81 -2.51 -1.35 3.89
N ARG A 82 -3.41 -0.85 3.04
CA ARG A 82 -3.21 0.41 2.31
C ARG A 82 -2.94 1.57 3.26
N TYR A 83 -3.71 1.70 4.34
CA TYR A 83 -3.52 2.76 5.33
C TYR A 83 -2.10 2.70 5.91
N PHE A 84 -1.66 1.51 6.29
CA PHE A 84 -0.34 1.30 6.87
C PHE A 84 0.80 1.50 5.85
N ALA A 85 0.62 1.07 4.59
CA ALA A 85 1.58 1.30 3.51
C ALA A 85 1.79 2.81 3.27
N TRP A 86 0.72 3.61 3.29
CA TRP A 86 0.85 5.06 3.20
C TRP A 86 1.56 5.68 4.41
N GLN A 87 1.27 5.22 5.63
CA GLN A 87 1.97 5.71 6.84
C GLN A 87 3.47 5.41 6.84
N THR A 88 3.91 4.43 6.06
CA THR A 88 5.29 3.96 6.02
C THR A 88 5.95 4.26 4.68
N ALA A 89 5.76 3.43 3.66
CA ALA A 89 6.32 3.63 2.33
C ALA A 89 5.87 4.96 1.70
N GLY A 90 4.62 5.39 1.89
CA GLY A 90 4.15 6.70 1.43
C GLY A 90 4.85 7.86 2.11
N TRP A 91 5.03 7.79 3.43
CA TRP A 91 5.82 8.76 4.20
C TRP A 91 7.28 8.80 3.72
N LEU A 92 7.89 7.63 3.50
CA LEU A 92 9.24 7.52 3.02
C LEU A 92 9.38 8.15 1.61
N ASN A 93 8.46 7.84 0.71
CA ASN A 93 8.48 8.35 -0.66
C ASN A 93 8.26 9.88 -0.70
N TYR A 94 7.19 10.38 -0.09
CA TYR A 94 6.74 11.76 -0.28
C TYR A 94 7.26 12.74 0.78
N ASP A 95 7.34 12.35 2.06
CA ASP A 95 7.81 13.24 3.13
C ASP A 95 9.34 13.26 3.25
N ARG A 96 9.99 12.13 2.93
CA ARG A 96 11.46 12.03 2.92
C ARG A 96 12.08 12.17 1.54
N MET A 97 11.28 12.20 0.49
CA MET A 97 11.72 12.42 -0.90
C MET A 97 12.81 11.43 -1.34
N VAL A 98 12.71 10.16 -0.90
CA VAL A 98 13.65 9.09 -1.27
C VAL A 98 13.12 8.22 -2.42
N TRP A 99 12.27 8.81 -3.26
CA TRP A 99 11.63 8.22 -4.44
C TRP A 99 12.52 7.34 -5.33
N ASP A 100 13.74 7.75 -5.64
CA ASP A 100 14.69 6.99 -6.47
C ASP A 100 15.27 5.75 -5.77
N TRP A 101 15.08 5.62 -4.45
CA TRP A 101 15.76 4.64 -3.60
C TRP A 101 14.78 3.63 -2.98
N CYS A 102 13.47 3.79 -3.25
CA CYS A 102 12.44 2.90 -2.76
C CYS A 102 12.06 1.87 -3.83
N ASN A 103 11.93 0.61 -3.41
CA ASN A 103 11.26 -0.45 -4.16
C ASN A 103 9.73 -0.41 -3.94
N LEU A 104 9.28 0.36 -2.95
CA LEU A 104 7.92 0.43 -2.42
C LEU A 104 7.38 -0.97 -2.08
N ASP A 105 8.10 -1.65 -1.20
CA ASP A 105 7.75 -2.97 -0.69
C ASP A 105 7.94 -3.06 0.84
N GLU A 106 7.91 -4.27 1.39
CA GLU A 106 8.13 -4.53 2.82
C GLU A 106 9.44 -3.93 3.35
N THR A 107 10.50 -3.91 2.54
CA THR A 107 11.82 -3.41 2.91
C THR A 107 11.77 -1.91 3.18
N ASP A 108 11.07 -1.17 2.32
CA ASP A 108 10.87 0.26 2.50
C ASP A 108 9.98 0.56 3.70
N MET A 109 8.93 -0.25 3.90
CA MET A 109 8.06 -0.10 5.07
C MET A 109 8.84 -0.31 6.38
N LYS A 110 9.70 -1.34 6.44
CA LYS A 110 10.60 -1.57 7.59
C LYS A 110 11.61 -0.43 7.78
N THR A 111 12.15 0.10 6.68
CA THR A 111 13.06 1.26 6.71
C THR A 111 12.36 2.50 7.24
N ALA A 112 11.15 2.77 6.79
CA ALA A 112 10.33 3.87 7.26
C ALA A 112 10.06 3.77 8.77
N LEU A 113 9.66 2.60 9.27
CA LEU A 113 9.46 2.37 10.70
C LEU A 113 10.74 2.64 11.52
N ALA A 114 11.89 2.14 11.05
CA ALA A 114 13.16 2.36 11.73
C ALA A 114 13.54 3.85 11.78
N TRP A 115 13.27 4.58 10.70
CA TRP A 115 13.53 6.03 10.64
C TRP A 115 12.55 6.81 11.51
N GLN A 116 11.27 6.47 11.49
CA GLN A 116 10.26 7.10 12.33
C GLN A 116 10.56 6.89 13.82
N LEU A 117 11.02 5.70 14.23
CA LEU A 117 11.45 5.43 15.60
C LEU A 117 12.66 6.29 15.98
N ARG A 118 13.69 6.32 15.13
CA ARG A 118 14.90 7.13 15.35
C ARG A 118 14.58 8.63 15.45
N ASP A 119 13.67 9.11 14.61
CA ASP A 119 13.27 10.51 14.56
C ASP A 119 12.23 10.85 15.66
N GLY A 120 11.83 9.88 16.50
CA GLY A 120 10.91 10.06 17.63
C GLY A 120 9.45 10.27 17.24
N LEU A 121 9.08 9.93 16.00
CA LEU A 121 7.71 10.05 15.48
C LEU A 121 6.80 8.90 15.95
N ILE A 122 7.40 7.75 16.23
CA ILE A 122 6.75 6.60 16.84
C ILE A 122 7.58 6.10 18.02
N ASN A 123 6.94 5.38 18.93
CA ASN A 123 7.61 4.71 20.05
C ASN A 123 7.96 3.24 19.71
N GLN A 124 8.68 2.59 20.62
CA GLN A 124 9.13 1.20 20.45
C GLN A 124 7.97 0.21 20.24
N GLN A 125 6.86 0.40 20.96
CA GLN A 125 5.68 -0.46 20.83
C GLN A 125 5.07 -0.33 19.42
N GLN A 126 4.87 0.89 18.93
CA GLN A 126 4.35 1.14 17.58
C GLN A 126 5.27 0.58 16.50
N TYR A 127 6.60 0.64 16.71
CA TYR A 127 7.57 0.02 15.81
C TYR A 127 7.39 -1.51 15.74
N GLU A 128 7.28 -2.17 16.89
CA GLU A 128 7.08 -3.63 16.97
C GLU A 128 5.73 -4.07 16.37
N GLU A 129 4.65 -3.34 16.67
CA GLU A 129 3.33 -3.56 16.08
C GLU A 129 3.36 -3.38 14.54
N GLY A 130 4.11 -2.39 14.06
CA GLY A 130 4.33 -2.17 12.63
C GLY A 130 5.06 -3.33 11.97
N LEU A 131 6.16 -3.80 12.57
CA LEU A 131 6.90 -4.96 12.07
C LEU A 131 6.02 -6.22 12.04
N PHE A 132 5.28 -6.48 13.11
CA PHE A 132 4.34 -7.59 13.17
C PHE A 132 3.28 -7.51 12.07
N SER A 133 2.76 -6.32 11.80
CA SER A 133 1.77 -6.10 10.73
C SER A 133 2.33 -6.45 9.35
N ILE A 134 3.59 -6.11 9.06
CA ILE A 134 4.25 -6.46 7.81
C ILE A 134 4.34 -7.99 7.67
N GLU A 135 4.81 -8.67 8.70
CA GLU A 135 4.99 -10.12 8.71
C GLU A 135 3.67 -10.88 8.62
N HIS A 136 2.63 -10.40 9.32
CA HIS A 136 1.32 -11.03 9.36
C HIS A 136 0.64 -11.11 7.97
N TYR A 137 0.92 -10.15 7.09
CA TYR A 137 0.32 -10.07 5.76
C TYR A 137 1.27 -10.50 4.61
N THR A 138 2.43 -11.06 4.95
CA THR A 138 3.34 -11.66 3.96
C THR A 138 2.83 -13.06 3.59
N LEU A 139 2.51 -13.28 2.31
CA LEU A 139 2.16 -14.59 1.73
C LEU A 139 3.18 -14.99 0.67
#